data_AF-A0A2V8RZX4-F1
#
_entry.id   AF-A0A2V8RZX4-F1
#
_cell.length_a   1.000
_cell.length_b   1.000
_cell.length_c   1.000
_cell.angle_alpha   90.00
_cell.angle_beta   90.00
_cell.angle_gamma   90.00
#
_symmetry.space_group_name_H-M   'P 1'
#
loop_
_entity.id
_entity.type
_entity.pdbx_description
1 polymer ?
#
loop_
_entity_poly.entity_id
_entity_poly.type
_entity_poly.pdbx_seq_one_letter_code
_entity_poly.pdbx_strand_id
1 'polypeptide(L)'
;MKLLALRIDSALDRNLRYSIAAIVLLQLFAVAGTAQPAQKATLISARLNAQGLSRQEMRPLMPLIKTQTDNMMKIFAKYDDRVATTSIVQAIDLDIWSDIIKNRQIFFGSAAAKLTKQQSSALRSVFSSLEKETVTMLLDEEIQLLSQDLELSNEQTDSLYQIAMLDIKRKHALINASADYAILSAKLQAVSEQTNLRIEKALFPDQLNTWEKKKQKAKEQASKLVA
;
A
#
# COMPACT_ATOMS: atom_id res chain seq x y z
N MET A 1 -18.15 -30.21 8.30
CA MET A 1 -16.97 -30.41 7.45
C MET A 1 -16.77 -29.34 6.36
N LYS A 2 -17.81 -28.85 5.65
CA LYS A 2 -17.67 -27.76 4.64
C LYS A 2 -17.07 -26.44 5.17
N LEU A 3 -17.37 -26.04 6.41
CA LEU A 3 -16.81 -24.84 7.05
C LEU A 3 -15.31 -24.94 7.39
N LEU A 4 -14.79 -26.16 7.57
CA LEU A 4 -13.37 -26.38 7.83
C LEU A 4 -12.55 -26.34 6.53
N ALA A 5 -13.09 -26.88 5.42
CA ALA A 5 -12.46 -26.82 4.10
C ALA A 5 -12.31 -25.37 3.58
N LEU A 6 -13.38 -24.55 3.66
CA LEU A 6 -13.35 -23.12 3.28
C LEU A 6 -12.35 -22.29 4.12
N ARG A 7 -12.13 -22.67 5.38
CA ARG A 7 -11.20 -21.97 6.28
C ARG A 7 -9.75 -22.36 6.06
N ILE A 8 -9.51 -23.60 5.62
CA ILE A 8 -8.18 -24.12 5.26
C ILE A 8 -7.75 -23.58 3.89
N ASP A 9 -8.66 -23.53 2.90
CA ASP A 9 -8.38 -22.95 1.58
C ASP A 9 -8.06 -21.46 1.67
N SER A 10 -8.81 -20.68 2.46
CA SER A 10 -8.50 -19.25 2.65
C SER A 10 -7.22 -19.01 3.45
N ALA A 11 -6.79 -19.91 4.33
CA ALA A 11 -5.53 -19.77 5.07
C ALA A 11 -4.31 -20.15 4.21
N LEU A 12 -4.44 -21.18 3.35
CA LEU A 12 -3.41 -21.58 2.38
C LEU A 12 -3.24 -20.52 1.29
N ASP A 13 -4.35 -19.98 0.77
CA ASP A 13 -4.34 -18.88 -0.20
C ASP A 13 -3.74 -17.60 0.42
N ARG A 14 -4.11 -17.24 1.65
CA ARG A 14 -3.47 -16.12 2.37
C ARG A 14 -1.98 -16.31 2.59
N ASN A 15 -1.53 -17.47 3.07
CA ASN A 15 -0.10 -17.72 3.24
C ASN A 15 0.67 -17.66 1.92
N LEU A 16 0.05 -18.11 0.82
CA LEU A 16 0.61 -17.99 -0.52
C LEU A 16 0.67 -16.52 -0.97
N ARG A 17 -0.37 -15.72 -0.74
CA ARG A 17 -0.40 -14.28 -1.04
C ARG A 17 0.58 -13.48 -0.21
N TYR A 18 0.68 -13.76 1.09
CA TYR A 18 1.73 -13.22 1.95
C TYR A 18 3.11 -13.59 1.46
N SER A 19 3.29 -14.84 1.02
CA SER A 19 4.55 -15.28 0.45
C SER A 19 4.84 -14.60 -0.89
N ILE A 20 3.83 -14.37 -1.75
CA ILE A 20 3.99 -13.68 -3.03
C ILE A 20 4.24 -12.18 -2.81
N ALA A 21 3.49 -11.50 -1.96
CA ALA A 21 3.69 -10.11 -1.59
C ALA A 21 5.04 -9.91 -0.91
N ALA A 22 5.41 -10.81 0.03
CA ALA A 22 6.74 -10.85 0.58
C ALA A 22 7.76 -11.08 -0.54
N ILE A 23 7.57 -12.03 -1.44
CA ILE A 23 8.50 -12.30 -2.55
C ILE A 23 8.59 -11.12 -3.51
N VAL A 24 7.52 -10.39 -3.82
CA VAL A 24 7.53 -9.22 -4.71
C VAL A 24 8.19 -8.03 -4.01
N LEU A 25 7.82 -7.73 -2.77
CA LEU A 25 8.45 -6.70 -1.95
C LEU A 25 9.92 -7.05 -1.62
N LEU A 26 10.26 -8.34 -1.50
CA LEU A 26 11.62 -8.87 -1.34
C LEU A 26 12.37 -8.95 -2.68
N GLN A 27 11.73 -9.21 -3.81
CA GLN A 27 12.38 -9.18 -5.11
C GLN A 27 12.69 -7.74 -5.51
N LEU A 28 11.82 -6.81 -5.12
CA LEU A 28 12.07 -5.39 -5.24
C LEU A 28 13.08 -4.89 -4.19
N PHE A 29 13.16 -5.52 -3.00
CA PHE A 29 13.92 -4.97 -1.84
C PHE A 29 14.61 -5.95 -0.83
N ALA A 30 15.02 -7.16 -1.19
CA ALA A 30 15.61 -8.10 -0.22
C ALA A 30 17.10 -7.89 0.05
N VAL A 31 17.40 -7.67 1.34
CA VAL A 31 18.55 -8.25 2.03
C VAL A 31 18.08 -9.47 2.84
N ALA A 32 18.69 -10.61 2.52
CA ALA A 32 18.80 -11.85 3.30
C ALA A 32 17.55 -12.70 3.55
N GLY A 33 17.61 -13.96 3.08
CA GLY A 33 16.71 -15.04 3.46
C GLY A 33 16.48 -16.05 2.34
N THR A 34 17.40 -17.01 2.19
CA THR A 34 17.22 -18.31 1.51
C THR A 34 16.62 -18.31 0.08
N ALA A 35 17.43 -17.94 -0.92
CA ALA A 35 17.55 -18.60 -2.25
C ALA A 35 18.30 -17.66 -3.22
N GLN A 36 19.42 -18.12 -3.79
CA GLN A 36 20.31 -17.47 -4.78
C GLN A 36 20.80 -16.01 -4.49
N PRO A 37 22.04 -15.84 -3.96
CA PRO A 37 22.58 -14.56 -3.48
C PRO A 37 22.86 -13.47 -4.53
N ALA A 38 23.04 -13.83 -5.81
CA ALA A 38 23.65 -12.91 -6.80
C ALA A 38 22.66 -11.99 -7.53
N GLN A 39 21.38 -12.34 -7.61
CA GLN A 39 20.37 -11.55 -8.34
C GLN A 39 19.50 -10.68 -7.44
N LYS A 40 19.45 -10.96 -6.12
CA LYS A 40 18.47 -10.37 -5.18
C LYS A 40 18.96 -9.11 -4.44
N ALA A 41 20.26 -8.91 -4.28
CA ALA A 41 20.84 -7.69 -3.68
C ALA A 41 20.91 -6.51 -4.67
N THR A 42 20.51 -6.73 -5.93
CA THR A 42 20.91 -5.93 -7.09
C THR A 42 20.00 -4.72 -7.32
N LEU A 43 18.72 -4.77 -6.94
CA LEU A 43 17.75 -3.70 -7.21
C LEU A 43 17.79 -2.56 -6.18
N ILE A 44 17.91 -2.84 -4.88
CA ILE A 44 18.16 -1.78 -3.87
C ILE A 44 19.49 -1.12 -4.12
N SER A 45 20.54 -1.92 -4.30
CA SER A 45 21.86 -1.36 -4.57
C SER A 45 21.86 -0.58 -5.88
N ALA A 46 21.17 -1.05 -6.94
CA ALA A 46 21.00 -0.27 -8.17
C ALA A 46 20.24 1.03 -7.94
N ARG A 47 19.15 1.05 -7.15
CA ARG A 47 18.40 2.28 -6.85
C ARG A 47 19.21 3.26 -6.00
N LEU A 48 19.90 2.78 -4.98
CA LEU A 48 20.77 3.61 -4.15
C LEU A 48 22.01 4.10 -4.93
N ASN A 49 22.59 3.26 -5.79
CA ASN A 49 23.65 3.63 -6.73
C ASN A 49 23.15 4.67 -7.73
N ALA A 50 21.92 4.56 -8.22
CA ALA A 50 21.30 5.57 -9.09
C ALA A 50 21.08 6.92 -8.37
N GLN A 51 21.07 6.93 -7.03
CA GLN A 51 21.11 8.13 -6.20
C GLN A 51 22.55 8.59 -5.88
N GLY A 52 23.56 8.00 -6.54
CA GLY A 52 24.97 8.36 -6.42
C GLY A 52 25.64 7.91 -5.12
N LEU A 53 25.07 6.95 -4.39
CA LEU A 53 25.66 6.45 -3.15
C LEU A 53 26.70 5.36 -3.42
N SER A 54 27.86 5.47 -2.78
CA SER A 54 28.86 4.41 -2.74
C SER A 54 28.43 3.25 -1.85
N ARG A 55 29.11 2.09 -1.98
CA ARG A 55 28.86 0.91 -1.12
C ARG A 55 29.00 1.20 0.37
N GLN A 56 29.94 2.08 0.75
CA GLN A 56 30.14 2.46 2.15
C GLN A 56 28.97 3.31 2.66
N GLU A 57 28.46 4.23 1.85
CA GLU A 57 27.35 5.12 2.20
C GLU A 57 26.01 4.39 2.22
N MET A 58 25.86 3.30 1.46
CA MET A 58 24.67 2.44 1.48
C MET A 58 24.59 1.57 2.74
N ARG A 59 25.73 1.15 3.30
CA ARG A 59 25.80 0.23 4.45
C ARG A 59 24.92 0.65 5.64
N PRO A 60 24.93 1.91 6.12
CA PRO A 60 24.05 2.33 7.21
C PRO A 60 22.56 2.38 6.83
N LEU A 61 22.22 2.41 5.54
CA LEU A 61 20.83 2.44 5.06
C LEU A 61 20.18 1.05 5.06
N MET A 62 20.96 -0.02 4.90
CA MET A 62 20.40 -1.37 4.73
C MET A 62 19.53 -1.84 5.91
N PRO A 63 19.93 -1.66 7.18
CA PRO A 63 19.07 -2.03 8.31
C PRO A 63 17.77 -1.22 8.34
N LEU A 64 17.85 0.04 7.93
CA LEU A 64 16.71 0.96 7.89
C LEU A 64 15.70 0.57 6.81
N ILE A 65 16.20 0.22 5.63
CA ILE A 65 15.39 -0.30 4.52
C ILE A 65 14.71 -1.60 4.95
N LYS A 66 15.43 -2.51 5.62
CA LYS A 66 14.85 -3.76 6.12
C LYS A 66 13.69 -3.51 7.09
N THR A 67 13.89 -2.65 8.09
CA THR A 67 12.82 -2.28 9.04
C THR A 67 11.60 -1.69 8.32
N GLN A 68 11.82 -0.85 7.30
CA GLN A 68 10.73 -0.30 6.52
C GLN A 68 9.99 -1.38 5.72
N THR A 69 10.70 -2.30 5.08
CA THR A 69 10.11 -3.44 4.38
C THR A 69 9.25 -4.26 5.34
N ASP A 70 9.76 -4.58 6.54
CA ASP A 70 9.00 -5.32 7.56
C ASP A 70 7.73 -4.56 8.01
N ASN A 71 7.82 -3.23 8.14
CA ASN A 71 6.66 -2.41 8.48
C ASN A 71 5.63 -2.34 7.34
N MET A 72 6.08 -2.25 6.09
CA MET A 72 5.19 -2.31 4.93
C MET A 72 4.50 -3.67 4.80
N MET A 73 5.19 -4.77 5.09
CA MET A 73 4.58 -6.11 5.15
C MET A 73 3.49 -6.20 6.23
N LYS A 74 3.70 -5.58 7.39
CA LYS A 74 2.67 -5.53 8.45
C LYS A 74 1.46 -4.70 8.04
N ILE A 75 1.69 -3.56 7.37
CA ILE A 75 0.60 -2.75 6.83
C ILE A 75 -0.15 -3.56 5.76
N PHE A 76 0.55 -4.16 4.80
CA PHE A 76 -0.03 -5.04 3.79
C PHE A 76 -0.94 -6.07 4.45
N ALA A 77 -0.44 -6.83 5.43
CA ALA A 77 -1.22 -7.84 6.12
C ALA A 77 -2.47 -7.33 6.84
N LYS A 78 -2.35 -6.19 7.51
CA LYS A 78 -3.47 -5.57 8.19
C LYS A 78 -4.63 -5.25 7.23
N TYR A 79 -4.33 -4.85 5.99
CA TYR A 79 -5.34 -4.41 5.03
C TYR A 79 -5.72 -5.50 4.03
N ASP A 80 -4.85 -6.45 3.71
CA ASP A 80 -5.15 -7.65 2.91
C ASP A 80 -6.33 -8.43 3.51
N ASP A 81 -6.29 -8.66 4.83
CA ASP A 81 -7.39 -9.28 5.57
C ASP A 81 -8.70 -8.46 5.50
N ARG A 82 -8.61 -7.13 5.29
CA ARG A 82 -9.77 -6.22 5.17
C ARG A 82 -10.34 -6.15 3.75
N VAL A 83 -9.53 -6.42 2.73
CA VAL A 83 -9.98 -6.44 1.32
C VAL A 83 -11.10 -7.45 1.16
N ALA A 84 -10.92 -8.64 1.76
CA ALA A 84 -11.93 -9.70 1.76
C ALA A 84 -13.23 -9.36 2.51
N THR A 85 -13.21 -8.45 3.49
CA THR A 85 -14.36 -8.24 4.39
C THR A 85 -15.14 -6.95 4.12
N THR A 86 -14.48 -5.93 3.58
CA THR A 86 -14.95 -4.54 3.69
C THR A 86 -15.03 -3.83 2.34
N SER A 87 -14.17 -4.20 1.37
CA SER A 87 -14.14 -3.71 -0.03
C SER A 87 -14.56 -2.24 -0.20
N ILE A 88 -13.77 -1.33 0.38
CA ILE A 88 -13.72 0.07 -0.03
C ILE A 88 -12.31 0.29 -0.52
N VAL A 89 -12.19 0.61 -1.82
CA VAL A 89 -10.94 0.84 -2.54
C VAL A 89 -9.90 1.47 -1.62
N GLN A 90 -8.83 0.76 -1.28
CA GLN A 90 -7.81 1.19 -0.33
C GLN A 90 -7.10 2.47 -0.75
N ALA A 91 -7.10 2.76 -2.05
CA ALA A 91 -6.69 4.06 -2.53
C ALA A 91 -7.49 5.16 -1.82
N ILE A 92 -8.78 4.99 -1.57
CA ILE A 92 -9.71 5.92 -0.91
C ILE A 92 -9.64 5.84 0.62
N ASP A 93 -9.38 4.67 1.21
CA ASP A 93 -9.33 4.48 2.66
C ASP A 93 -8.18 5.32 3.28
N LEU A 94 -8.51 6.19 4.24
CA LEU A 94 -7.54 7.02 4.94
C LEU A 94 -6.71 6.26 5.98
N ASP A 95 -7.19 5.10 6.44
CA ASP A 95 -6.53 4.32 7.49
C ASP A 95 -5.14 3.83 7.06
N ILE A 96 -5.02 3.28 5.84
CA ILE A 96 -3.73 2.80 5.31
C ILE A 96 -2.71 3.95 5.19
N TRP A 97 -3.16 5.11 4.71
CA TRP A 97 -2.31 6.29 4.61
C TRP A 97 -1.91 6.84 5.98
N SER A 98 -2.80 6.78 6.98
CA SER A 98 -2.51 7.12 8.36
C SER A 98 -1.41 6.23 8.93
N ASP A 99 -1.47 4.92 8.70
CA ASP A 99 -0.42 3.99 9.15
C ASP A 99 0.92 4.22 8.44
N ILE A 100 0.91 4.49 7.12
CA ILE A 100 2.11 4.87 6.36
C ILE A 100 2.73 6.15 6.93
N ILE A 101 1.92 7.17 7.21
CA ILE A 101 2.36 8.44 7.80
C ILE A 101 2.97 8.22 9.18
N LYS A 102 2.30 7.49 10.08
CA LYS A 102 2.80 7.19 11.42
C LYS A 102 4.14 6.46 11.35
N ASN A 103 4.24 5.48 10.46
CA ASN A 103 5.48 4.75 10.25
C ASN A 103 6.63 5.68 9.78
N ARG A 104 6.36 6.62 8.86
CA ARG A 104 7.33 7.65 8.47
C ARG A 104 7.74 8.56 9.63
N GLN A 105 6.78 9.00 10.45
CA GLN A 105 7.05 9.87 11.60
C GLN A 105 7.95 9.20 12.65
N ILE A 106 7.65 7.96 13.01
CA ILE A 106 8.46 7.18 13.96
C ILE A 106 9.88 7.04 13.41
N PHE A 107 10.00 6.73 12.12
CA PHE A 107 11.28 6.49 11.49
C PHE A 107 12.12 7.76 11.36
N PHE A 108 11.60 8.82 10.73
CA PHE A 108 12.36 10.05 10.52
C PHE A 108 12.49 10.91 11.79
N GLY A 109 11.66 10.68 12.80
CA GLY A 109 11.82 11.30 14.12
C GLY A 109 13.01 10.74 14.92
N SER A 110 13.42 9.50 14.68
CA SER A 110 14.45 8.80 15.48
C SER A 110 15.75 8.48 14.72
N ALA A 111 15.66 8.14 13.43
CA ALA A 111 16.80 7.67 12.63
C ALA A 111 17.44 8.76 11.76
N ALA A 112 16.74 9.86 11.45
CA ALA A 112 17.19 10.87 10.49
C ALA A 112 18.41 11.68 10.97
N ALA A 113 18.60 11.81 12.28
CA ALA A 113 19.65 12.66 12.86
C ALA A 113 21.09 12.20 12.54
N LYS A 114 21.28 10.95 12.09
CA LYS A 114 22.60 10.36 11.84
C LYS A 114 22.94 10.21 10.35
N LEU A 115 22.03 10.60 9.46
CA LEU A 115 22.19 10.39 8.02
C LEU A 115 22.62 11.69 7.32
N THR A 116 23.45 11.57 6.28
CA THR A 116 23.73 12.71 5.40
C THR A 116 22.47 13.13 4.64
N LYS A 117 22.49 14.34 4.04
CA LYS A 117 21.39 14.81 3.19
C LYS A 117 21.12 13.87 2.02
N GLN A 118 22.19 13.37 1.38
CA GLN A 118 22.08 12.44 0.25
C GLN A 118 21.52 11.09 0.69
N GLN A 119 22.01 10.54 1.81
CA GLN A 119 21.49 9.31 2.41
C GLN A 119 20.00 9.43 2.78
N SER A 120 19.62 10.54 3.41
CA SER A 120 18.23 10.83 3.77
C SER A 120 17.33 10.91 2.55
N SER A 121 17.80 11.57 1.48
CA SER A 121 17.06 11.68 0.21
C SER A 121 16.87 10.32 -0.46
N ALA A 122 17.95 9.54 -0.57
CA ALA A 122 17.89 8.19 -1.15
C ALA A 122 16.98 7.27 -0.35
N LEU A 123 17.05 7.32 0.98
CA LEU A 123 16.20 6.53 1.86
C LEU A 123 14.72 6.89 1.72
N ARG A 124 14.39 8.19 1.66
CA ARG A 124 13.02 8.67 1.37
C ARG A 124 12.50 8.15 0.03
N SER A 125 13.35 8.14 -1.01
CA SER A 125 12.98 7.59 -2.32
C SER A 125 12.68 6.10 -2.28
N VAL A 126 13.50 5.32 -1.57
CA VAL A 126 13.26 3.89 -1.35
C VAL A 126 11.96 3.66 -0.57
N PHE A 127 11.72 4.42 0.50
CA PHE A 127 10.51 4.31 1.31
C PHE A 127 9.27 4.63 0.49
N SER A 128 9.29 5.73 -0.26
CA SER A 128 8.18 6.11 -1.14
C SER A 128 7.89 5.04 -2.20
N SER A 129 8.90 4.27 -2.61
CA SER A 129 8.71 3.18 -3.56
C SER A 129 8.06 1.96 -2.89
N LEU A 130 8.53 1.58 -1.70
CA LEU A 130 7.99 0.47 -0.91
C LEU A 130 6.52 0.69 -0.58
N GLU A 131 6.19 1.90 -0.12
CA GLU A 131 4.82 2.29 0.20
C GLU A 131 3.93 2.26 -1.04
N LYS A 132 4.39 2.81 -2.17
CA LYS A 132 3.63 2.78 -3.42
C LYS A 132 3.34 1.35 -3.86
N GLU A 133 4.35 0.49 -3.85
CA GLU A 133 4.19 -0.92 -4.21
C GLU A 133 3.17 -1.61 -3.31
N THR A 134 3.29 -1.40 -2.00
CA THR A 134 2.38 -1.98 -1.01
C THR A 134 0.92 -1.61 -1.28
N VAL A 135 0.65 -0.33 -1.54
CA VAL A 135 -0.71 0.14 -1.81
C VAL A 135 -1.19 -0.33 -3.20
N THR A 136 -0.31 -0.38 -4.21
CA THR A 136 -0.67 -0.88 -5.55
C THR A 136 -1.01 -2.38 -5.52
N MET A 137 -0.26 -3.21 -4.79
CA MET A 137 -0.58 -4.64 -4.66
C MET A 137 -1.96 -4.85 -4.03
N LEU A 138 -2.29 -4.09 -3.00
CA LEU A 138 -3.61 -4.14 -2.35
C LEU A 138 -4.71 -3.64 -3.28
N LEU A 139 -4.42 -2.62 -4.10
CA LEU A 139 -5.35 -2.10 -5.10
C LEU A 139 -5.65 -3.15 -6.18
N ASP A 140 -4.63 -3.85 -6.70
CA ASP A 140 -4.81 -4.84 -7.77
C ASP A 140 -5.83 -5.92 -7.34
N GLU A 141 -5.69 -6.45 -6.12
CA GLU A 141 -6.62 -7.46 -5.58
C GLU A 141 -8.03 -6.87 -5.41
N GLU A 142 -8.12 -5.66 -4.84
CA GLU A 142 -9.41 -5.07 -4.56
C GLU A 142 -10.18 -4.70 -5.82
N ILE A 143 -9.50 -4.21 -6.87
CA ILE A 143 -10.12 -3.95 -8.17
C ILE A 143 -10.63 -5.24 -8.78
N GLN A 144 -9.93 -6.36 -8.62
CA GLN A 144 -10.40 -7.66 -9.07
C GLN A 144 -11.70 -8.09 -8.34
N LEU A 145 -11.75 -7.97 -7.02
CA LEU A 145 -12.96 -8.29 -6.23
C LEU A 145 -14.11 -7.34 -6.56
N LEU A 146 -13.83 -6.05 -6.66
CA LEU A 146 -14.82 -5.03 -6.97
C LEU A 146 -15.39 -5.21 -8.38
N SER A 147 -14.53 -5.59 -9.33
CA SER A 147 -14.94 -5.92 -10.71
C SER A 147 -15.95 -7.05 -10.74
N GLN A 148 -15.74 -8.11 -9.94
CA GLN A 148 -16.68 -9.21 -9.82
C GLN A 148 -17.98 -8.77 -9.12
N ASP A 149 -17.87 -8.07 -7.99
CA ASP A 149 -19.02 -7.71 -7.17
C ASP A 149 -19.94 -6.67 -7.84
N LEU A 150 -19.38 -5.80 -8.68
CA LEU A 150 -20.13 -4.79 -9.42
C LEU A 150 -20.39 -5.20 -10.88
N GLU A 151 -19.99 -6.42 -11.26
CA GLU A 151 -20.10 -6.92 -12.64
C GLU A 151 -19.56 -5.90 -13.66
N LEU A 152 -18.37 -5.37 -13.39
CA LEU A 152 -17.76 -4.34 -14.23
C LEU A 152 -17.32 -4.93 -15.57
N SER A 153 -17.46 -4.14 -16.63
CA SER A 153 -16.77 -4.46 -17.89
C SER A 153 -15.24 -4.35 -17.73
N ASN A 154 -14.48 -4.88 -18.68
CA ASN A 154 -13.03 -4.72 -18.69
C ASN A 154 -12.64 -3.23 -18.76
N GLU A 155 -13.34 -2.44 -19.59
CA GLU A 155 -13.10 -1.01 -19.71
C GLU A 155 -13.43 -0.24 -18.42
N GLN A 156 -14.51 -0.62 -17.72
CA GLN A 156 -14.84 -0.03 -16.41
C GLN A 156 -13.79 -0.41 -15.37
N THR A 157 -13.34 -1.67 -15.37
CA THR A 157 -12.30 -2.17 -14.46
C THR A 157 -10.99 -1.39 -14.67
N ASP A 158 -10.56 -1.21 -15.91
CA ASP A 158 -9.39 -0.42 -16.26
C ASP A 158 -9.56 1.05 -15.85
N SER A 159 -10.73 1.64 -16.11
CA SER A 159 -11.04 3.01 -15.72
C SER A 159 -10.94 3.23 -14.21
N LEU A 160 -11.54 2.33 -13.41
CA LEU A 160 -11.46 2.38 -11.96
C LEU A 160 -10.03 2.19 -11.45
N TYR A 161 -9.27 1.28 -12.06
CA TYR A 161 -7.85 1.10 -11.76
C TYR A 161 -7.07 2.40 -11.97
N GLN A 162 -7.25 3.06 -13.11
CA GLN A 162 -6.56 4.32 -13.42
C GLN A 162 -6.98 5.46 -12.47
N ILE A 163 -8.25 5.54 -12.11
CA ILE A 163 -8.75 6.51 -11.13
C ILE A 163 -8.05 6.31 -9.78
N ALA A 164 -7.99 5.08 -9.29
CA ALA A 164 -7.36 4.75 -8.02
C ALA A 164 -5.83 4.91 -8.05
N MET A 165 -5.16 4.54 -9.14
CA MET A 165 -3.72 4.78 -9.30
C MET A 165 -3.35 6.26 -9.30
N LEU A 166 -4.22 7.12 -9.86
CA LEU A 166 -4.04 8.56 -9.80
C LEU A 166 -4.21 9.11 -8.38
N ASP A 167 -5.14 8.56 -7.61
CA ASP A 167 -5.30 8.87 -6.18
C ASP A 167 -4.02 8.52 -5.40
N ILE A 168 -3.52 7.29 -5.53
CA ILE A 168 -2.27 6.81 -4.90
C ILE A 168 -1.12 7.76 -5.24
N LYS A 169 -0.95 8.12 -6.52
CA LYS A 169 0.10 9.04 -6.96
C LYS A 169 -0.02 10.42 -6.30
N ARG A 170 -1.23 10.97 -6.20
CA ARG A 170 -1.49 12.28 -5.58
C ARG A 170 -1.24 12.26 -4.08
N LYS A 171 -1.72 11.22 -3.38
CA LYS A 171 -1.48 11.05 -1.94
C LYS A 171 -0.01 10.89 -1.62
N HIS A 172 0.72 10.08 -2.39
CA HIS A 172 2.17 9.99 -2.28
C HIS A 172 2.87 11.34 -2.45
N ALA A 173 2.49 12.12 -3.47
CA ALA A 173 3.06 13.45 -3.69
C ALA A 173 2.80 14.38 -2.50
N LEU A 174 1.59 14.34 -1.92
CA LEU A 174 1.25 15.11 -0.72
C LEU A 174 2.09 14.72 0.50
N ILE A 175 2.26 13.42 0.75
CA ILE A 175 3.06 12.91 1.89
C ILE A 175 4.54 13.27 1.69
N ASN A 176 5.05 13.22 0.45
CA ASN A 176 6.44 13.60 0.17
C ASN A 176 6.70 15.11 0.30
N ALA A 177 5.70 15.94 0.02
CA ALA A 177 5.83 17.40 0.06
C ALA A 177 5.52 18.01 1.44
N SER A 178 4.74 17.34 2.29
CA SER A 178 4.22 17.93 3.52
C SER A 178 5.13 17.66 4.72
N ALA A 179 5.57 18.72 5.39
CA ALA A 179 6.23 18.63 6.70
C ALA A 179 5.21 18.61 7.86
N ASP A 180 4.04 19.21 7.64
CA ASP A 180 2.95 19.26 8.61
C ASP A 180 1.93 18.13 8.37
N TYR A 181 1.95 17.17 9.27
CA TYR A 181 1.10 15.99 9.23
C TYR A 181 -0.34 16.26 9.66
N ALA A 182 -0.62 17.34 10.40
CA ALA A 182 -1.98 17.71 10.79
C ALA A 182 -2.77 18.25 9.58
N ILE A 183 -2.13 19.10 8.77
CA ILE A 183 -2.72 19.63 7.53
C ILE A 183 -2.81 18.54 6.44
N LEU A 184 -1.93 17.55 6.49
CA LEU A 184 -1.88 16.46 5.51
C LEU A 184 -3.17 15.62 5.51
N SER A 185 -3.76 15.34 6.68
CA SER A 185 -4.98 14.52 6.78
C SER A 185 -6.14 15.10 5.95
N ALA A 186 -6.41 16.40 6.10
CA ALA A 186 -7.47 17.08 5.35
C ALA A 186 -7.21 17.06 3.83
N LYS A 187 -5.94 17.20 3.40
CA LYS A 187 -5.58 17.12 1.98
C LYS A 187 -5.76 15.71 1.42
N LEU A 188 -5.40 14.68 2.19
CA LEU A 188 -5.62 13.28 1.80
C LEU A 188 -7.11 12.97 1.71
N GLN A 189 -7.92 13.49 2.63
CA GLN A 189 -9.37 13.34 2.58
C GLN A 189 -9.97 13.99 1.32
N ALA A 190 -9.57 15.22 0.98
CA ALA A 190 -10.05 15.88 -0.23
C ALA A 190 -9.70 15.10 -1.52
N VAL A 191 -8.52 14.47 -1.58
CA VAL A 191 -8.16 13.59 -2.70
C VAL A 191 -9.09 12.36 -2.74
N SER A 192 -9.36 11.74 -1.59
CA SER A 192 -10.26 10.59 -1.47
C SER A 192 -11.68 10.90 -1.92
N GLU A 193 -12.21 12.05 -1.50
CA GLU A 193 -13.55 12.54 -1.89
C GLU A 193 -13.63 12.76 -3.40
N GLN A 194 -12.61 13.38 -4.00
CA GLN A 194 -12.55 13.56 -5.45
C GLN A 194 -12.49 12.22 -6.20
N THR A 195 -11.76 11.25 -5.66
CA THR A 195 -11.66 9.90 -6.24
C THR A 195 -12.98 9.17 -6.16
N ASN A 196 -13.67 9.24 -5.02
CA ASN A 196 -15.01 8.67 -4.86
C ASN A 196 -16.01 9.25 -5.88
N LEU A 197 -16.03 10.58 -6.06
CA LEU A 197 -16.88 11.22 -7.07
C LEU A 197 -16.57 10.78 -8.51
N ARG A 198 -15.32 10.40 -8.81
CA ARG A 198 -14.92 9.90 -10.14
C ARG A 198 -15.38 8.46 -10.35
N ILE A 199 -15.28 7.62 -9.31
CA ILE A 199 -15.77 6.25 -9.35
C ILE A 199 -17.29 6.25 -9.52
N GLU A 200 -18.01 7.05 -8.73
CA GLU A 200 -19.48 7.14 -8.83
C GLU A 200 -19.96 7.52 -10.24
N LYS A 201 -19.20 8.38 -10.94
CA LYS A 201 -19.49 8.76 -12.33
C LYS A 201 -19.14 7.67 -13.36
N ALA A 202 -18.27 6.73 -13.02
CA ALA A 202 -17.85 5.65 -13.90
C ALA A 202 -18.76 4.41 -13.81
N LEU A 203 -19.62 4.36 -12.77
CA LEU A 203 -20.55 3.27 -12.52
C LEU A 203 -21.92 3.53 -13.15
N PHE A 204 -22.57 2.46 -13.62
CA PHE A 204 -23.99 2.50 -13.98
C PHE A 204 -24.87 2.59 -12.73
N PRO A 205 -26.15 3.01 -12.86
CA PRO A 205 -27.03 3.20 -11.70
C PRO A 205 -27.16 1.98 -10.77
N ASP A 206 -27.25 0.77 -11.34
CA ASP A 206 -27.38 -0.45 -10.54
C ASP A 206 -26.06 -0.79 -9.81
N GLN A 207 -24.92 -0.57 -10.47
CA GLN A 207 -23.58 -0.74 -9.88
C GLN A 207 -23.34 0.28 -8.77
N LEU A 208 -23.77 1.52 -8.97
CA LEU A 208 -23.67 2.59 -7.98
C LEU A 208 -24.44 2.23 -6.70
N ASN A 209 -25.64 1.64 -6.82
CA ASN A 209 -26.40 1.18 -5.66
C ASN A 209 -25.63 0.11 -4.86
N THR A 210 -25.00 -0.85 -5.54
CA THR A 210 -24.16 -1.87 -4.88
C THR A 210 -22.92 -1.26 -4.23
N TRP A 211 -22.27 -0.30 -4.90
CA TRP A 211 -21.16 0.48 -4.37
C TRP A 211 -21.54 1.23 -3.07
N GLU A 212 -22.67 1.96 -3.07
CA GLU A 212 -23.15 2.68 -1.88
C GLU A 212 -23.44 1.74 -0.71
N LYS A 213 -24.07 0.58 -0.97
CA LYS A 213 -24.32 -0.43 0.06
C LYS A 213 -23.02 -0.96 0.69
N LYS A 214 -22.00 -1.21 -0.13
CA LYS A 214 -20.67 -1.63 0.36
C LYS A 214 -20.01 -0.54 1.19
N LYS A 215 -20.02 0.71 0.72
CA LYS A 215 -19.51 1.85 1.50
C LYS A 215 -20.18 1.96 2.87
N GLN A 216 -21.50 1.83 2.90
CA GLN A 216 -22.27 1.92 4.14
C GLN A 216 -21.92 0.77 5.11
N LYS A 217 -21.86 -0.47 4.62
CA LYS A 217 -21.49 -1.64 5.42
C LYS A 217 -20.10 -1.50 6.03
N ALA A 218 -19.14 -0.98 5.26
CA ALA A 218 -17.78 -0.76 5.74
C ALA A 218 -17.70 0.34 6.80
N LYS A 219 -18.47 1.43 6.66
CA LYS A 219 -18.61 2.45 7.73
C LYS A 219 -19.16 1.83 9.02
N GLU A 220 -20.20 1.00 8.93
CA GLU A 220 -20.79 0.34 10.09
C GLU A 220 -19.84 -0.65 10.78
N GLN A 221 -19.05 -1.39 10.00
CA GLN A 221 -18.03 -2.29 10.54
C GLN A 221 -16.90 -1.50 11.22
N ALA A 222 -16.47 -0.37 10.65
CA ALA A 222 -15.49 0.51 11.28
C ALA A 222 -15.99 1.07 12.61
N SER A 223 -17.26 1.50 12.71
CA SER A 223 -17.84 2.00 13.96
C SER A 223 -17.93 0.94 15.06
N LYS A 224 -18.14 -0.34 14.70
CA LYS A 224 -18.20 -1.46 15.66
C LYS A 224 -16.84 -1.87 16.22
N LEU A 225 -15.74 -1.51 15.57
CA LEU A 225 -14.38 -1.80 16.05
C LEU A 225 -13.85 -0.73 17.02
N VAL A 226 -14.55 0.41 17.13
CA VAL A 226 -14.16 1.55 17.99
C VAL A 226 -15.00 1.59 19.28
N ALA A 227 -16.14 0.90 19.31
CA ALA A 227 -17.02 0.76 20.49
C ALA A 227 -16.65 -0.47 21.32
#